data_AF-A0A9N9NQW6-F1
#
_entry.id   AF-A0A9N9NQW6-F1
#
_cell.length_a   1.000
_cell.length_b   1.000
_cell.length_c   1.000
_cell.angle_alpha   90.00
_cell.angle_beta   90.00
_cell.angle_gamma   90.00
#
_symmetry.space_group_name_H-M   'P 1'
#
loop_
_entity.id
_entity.type
_entity.pdbx_description
1 polymer ?
#
loop_
_entity_poly.entity_id
_entity_poly.type
_entity_poly.pdbx_seq_one_letter_code
_entity_poly.pdbx_strand_id
1 'polypeptide(L)'
;KCSAIFLVGGFSESPYLLRRIKDKFSTLVSIIAVPTLSIAAIARGGIAYGLNVGAIQDRTLKWTYGVEVSGKDKRTRRTEDGYILYFHKLAQRGAKANVDQKFWGEFYPSRPDQEILNFCIYYTKRHDAKF
;
A
#
# COMPACT_ATOMS: atom_id res chain seq x y z
N LYS A 1 15.02 -1.35 15.04
CA LYS A 1 16.13 -0.40 15.30
C LYS A 1 16.36 0.40 14.01
N CYS A 2 16.42 1.73 14.07
CA CYS A 2 16.60 2.59 12.90
C CYS A 2 18.08 3.02 12.80
N SER A 3 18.72 2.81 11.65
CA SER A 3 20.16 3.09 11.46
C SER A 3 20.44 4.49 10.90
N ALA A 4 19.53 5.03 10.10
CA ALA A 4 19.70 6.33 9.44
C ALA A 4 18.36 7.00 9.12
N ILE A 5 18.37 8.33 9.12
CA ILE A 5 17.31 9.21 8.63
C ILE A 5 17.90 10.09 7.52
N PHE A 6 17.32 10.02 6.33
CA PHE A 6 17.64 10.90 5.22
C PHE A 6 16.47 11.85 4.96
N LEU A 7 16.72 13.16 5.01
CA LEU A 7 15.72 14.18 4.71
C LEU A 7 15.82 14.52 3.22
N VAL A 8 14.72 14.36 2.48
CA VAL A 8 14.65 14.57 1.03
C VAL A 8 13.54 15.57 0.67
N GLY A 9 13.63 16.20 -0.51
CA GLY A 9 12.71 17.25 -0.99
C GLY A 9 13.15 18.66 -0.59
N GLY A 10 12.60 19.69 -1.24
CA GLY A 10 13.12 21.07 -1.10
C GLY A 10 13.15 21.62 0.34
N PHE A 11 12.18 21.25 1.18
CA PHE A 11 12.16 21.72 2.58
C PHE A 11 13.19 21.01 3.48
N SER A 12 13.78 19.90 3.02
CA SER A 12 14.78 19.15 3.79
C SER A 12 16.08 19.93 4.05
N GLU A 13 16.39 20.90 3.21
CA GLU A 13 17.56 21.78 3.34
C GLU A 13 17.38 22.88 4.40
N SER A 14 16.17 23.02 4.95
CA SER A 14 15.90 23.97 6.03
C SER A 14 16.72 23.64 7.29
N PRO A 15 17.55 24.58 7.79
CA PRO A 15 18.27 24.39 9.05
C PRO A 15 17.31 24.15 10.22
N TYR A 16 16.12 24.76 10.17
CA TYR A 16 15.07 24.54 11.17
C TYR A 16 14.62 23.08 11.19
N LEU A 17 14.25 22.50 10.04
CA LEU A 17 13.79 21.12 9.98
C LEU A 17 14.87 20.14 10.43
N LEU A 18 16.10 20.30 9.92
CA LEU A 18 17.22 19.45 10.29
C LEU A 18 17.49 19.50 11.80
N ARG A 19 17.45 20.69 12.41
CA ARG A 19 17.60 20.86 13.86
C ARG A 19 16.48 20.15 14.62
N ARG A 20 15.21 20.36 14.25
CA ARG A 20 14.06 19.71 14.91
C ARG A 20 14.12 18.19 14.85
N ILE A 21 14.60 17.63 13.74
CA ILE A 21 14.78 16.18 13.59
C ILE A 21 15.96 15.69 14.44
N LYS A 22 17.10 16.39 14.44
CA LYS A 22 18.25 16.05 15.28
C LYS A 22 17.91 16.09 16.77
N ASP A 23 17.26 17.16 17.23
CA ASP A 23 16.86 17.30 18.64
C ASP A 23 15.96 16.14 19.09
N LYS A 24 15.08 15.66 18.20
CA LYS A 24 14.14 14.59 18.52
C LYS A 24 14.70 13.17 18.39
N PHE A 25 15.65 12.94 17.48
CA PHE A 25 16.05 11.58 17.08
C PHE A 25 17.53 11.27 17.21
N SER A 26 18.40 12.23 17.53
CA SER A 26 19.86 12.01 17.62
C SER A 26 20.28 10.96 18.66
N THR A 27 19.51 10.80 19.73
CA THR A 27 19.76 9.76 20.75
C THR A 27 19.36 8.36 20.29
N LEU A 28 18.49 8.27 19.26
CA LEU A 28 17.91 7.02 18.76
C LEU A 28 18.55 6.56 17.45
N VAL A 29 19.07 7.50 16.65
CA VAL A 29 19.58 7.26 15.29
C VAL A 29 20.91 7.97 15.10
N SER A 30 21.94 7.21 14.72
CA SER A 30 23.31 7.72 14.57
C SER A 30 23.52 8.58 13.33
N ILE A 31 22.76 8.35 12.26
CA ILE A 31 22.93 9.05 10.98
C ILE A 31 21.67 9.87 10.70
N ILE A 32 21.79 11.20 10.67
CA ILE A 32 20.72 12.11 10.24
C ILE A 32 21.33 13.08 9.24
N ALA A 33 20.95 12.95 7.97
CA ALA A 33 21.59 13.66 6.87
C ALA A 33 20.58 14.19 5.83
N VAL A 34 20.98 15.25 5.14
CA VAL A 34 20.33 15.77 3.94
C VAL A 34 21.21 15.34 2.76
N PRO A 35 20.73 14.48 1.83
CA PRO A 35 21.51 14.09 0.66
C PRO A 35 21.84 15.29 -0.23
N THR A 36 22.98 15.22 -0.94
CA THR A 36 23.35 16.21 -1.95
C THR A 36 22.29 16.27 -3.04
N LEU A 37 21.80 17.48 -3.36
CA LEU A 37 20.65 17.69 -4.24
C LEU A 37 19.39 16.99 -3.71
N SER A 38 18.99 17.33 -2.49
CA SER A 38 17.86 16.71 -1.79
C SER A 38 16.55 16.79 -2.57
N ILE A 39 16.37 17.87 -3.36
CA ILE A 39 15.24 18.09 -4.27
C ILE A 39 15.20 17.07 -5.41
N ALA A 40 16.36 16.58 -5.87
CA ALA A 40 16.49 15.61 -6.95
C ALA A 40 16.59 14.16 -6.45
N ALA A 41 16.68 13.92 -5.14
CA ALA A 41 16.93 12.59 -4.57
C ALA A 41 15.89 11.55 -5.03
N ILE A 42 14.61 11.92 -5.11
CA ILE A 42 13.53 11.04 -5.56
C ILE A 42 13.70 10.68 -7.05
N ALA A 43 13.93 11.69 -7.91
CA ALA A 43 14.12 11.49 -9.33
C ALA A 43 15.37 10.62 -9.62
N ARG A 44 16.48 10.89 -8.93
CA ARG A 44 17.71 10.10 -9.03
C ARG A 44 17.50 8.65 -8.61
N GLY A 45 16.76 8.42 -7.53
CA GLY A 45 16.36 7.07 -7.10
C GLY A 45 15.50 6.35 -8.16
N GLY A 46 14.58 7.07 -8.80
CA GLY A 46 13.77 6.56 -9.91
C GLY A 46 14.60 6.16 -11.13
N ILE A 47 15.57 6.99 -11.53
CA ILE A 47 16.50 6.68 -12.62
C ILE A 47 17.35 5.46 -12.28
N ALA A 48 17.92 5.41 -11.07
CA ALA A 48 18.72 4.27 -10.62
C ALA A 48 17.91 2.96 -10.62
N TYR A 49 16.64 3.02 -10.19
CA TYR A 49 15.72 1.89 -10.29
C TYR A 49 15.42 1.50 -11.74
N GLY A 50 15.21 2.46 -12.65
CA GLY A 50 15.00 2.17 -14.07
C GLY A 50 16.20 1.49 -14.72
N LEU A 51 17.41 1.86 -14.31
CA LEU A 51 18.67 1.23 -14.77
C LEU A 51 18.88 -0.18 -14.20
N ASN A 52 18.39 -0.43 -12.99
CA ASN A 52 18.44 -1.74 -12.34
C ASN A 52 17.14 -2.03 -11.60
N VAL A 53 16.16 -2.57 -12.33
CA VAL A 53 14.82 -2.88 -11.79
C VAL A 53 14.91 -3.93 -10.67
N GLY A 54 15.92 -4.81 -10.70
CA GLY A 54 16.18 -5.81 -9.67
C GLY A 54 16.73 -5.25 -8.35
N ALA A 55 17.07 -3.96 -8.28
CA ALA A 55 17.55 -3.32 -7.06
C ALA A 55 16.49 -3.29 -5.93
N ILE A 56 15.21 -3.39 -6.27
CA ILE A 56 14.11 -3.48 -5.31
C ILE A 56 13.52 -4.89 -5.36
N GLN A 57 13.63 -5.62 -4.26
CA GLN A 57 13.13 -7.00 -4.17
C GLN A 57 11.67 -7.07 -3.74
N ASP A 58 11.30 -6.28 -2.73
CA ASP A 58 9.96 -6.25 -2.17
C ASP A 58 9.46 -4.82 -1.90
N ARG A 59 8.15 -4.68 -1.81
CA ARG A 59 7.44 -3.46 -1.40
C ARG A 59 6.43 -3.80 -0.32
N THR A 60 6.31 -2.94 0.67
CA THR A 60 5.27 -3.08 1.70
C THR A 60 3.98 -2.39 1.25
N LEU A 61 2.87 -3.13 1.22
CA LEU A 61 1.58 -2.59 0.77
C LEU A 61 1.05 -1.52 1.73
N LYS A 62 0.73 -0.34 1.20
CA LYS A 62 0.19 0.79 1.97
C LYS A 62 -1.28 0.60 2.39
N TRP A 63 -2.02 -0.21 1.64
CA TRP A 63 -3.46 -0.42 1.80
C TRP A 63 -3.79 -1.90 1.76
N THR A 64 -4.95 -2.24 2.31
CA THR A 64 -5.61 -3.52 2.09
C THR A 64 -6.43 -3.38 0.83
N TYR A 65 -6.22 -4.26 -0.14
CA TYR A 65 -6.90 -4.31 -1.43
C TYR A 65 -7.83 -5.52 -1.49
N GLY A 66 -8.93 -5.36 -2.19
CA GLY A 66 -9.91 -6.42 -2.35
C GLY A 66 -10.95 -6.05 -3.40
N VAL A 67 -11.84 -7.00 -3.66
CA VAL A 67 -12.93 -6.85 -4.60
C VAL A 67 -14.26 -7.00 -3.87
N GLU A 68 -15.29 -6.33 -4.38
CA GLU A 68 -16.66 -6.60 -3.95
C GLU A 68 -17.12 -7.94 -4.51
N VAL A 69 -17.72 -8.75 -3.64
CA VAL A 69 -18.28 -10.07 -3.99
C VAL A 69 -19.68 -10.16 -3.43
N SER A 70 -20.59 -10.74 -4.21
CA SER A 70 -21.94 -11.07 -3.74
C SER A 70 -21.97 -12.49 -3.17
N GLY A 71 -22.68 -12.67 -2.05
CA GLY A 71 -22.88 -13.99 -1.47
C GLY A 71 -24.17 -14.07 -0.64
N LYS A 72 -24.65 -15.29 -0.42
CA LYS A 72 -25.80 -15.54 0.45
C LYS A 72 -25.32 -15.55 1.91
N ASP A 73 -25.86 -14.66 2.74
CA ASP A 73 -25.59 -14.60 4.18
C ASP A 73 -26.90 -14.35 4.95
N LYS A 74 -26.96 -14.75 6.22
CA LYS A 74 -28.12 -14.62 7.13
C LYS A 74 -28.32 -13.20 7.65
N ARG A 75 -27.47 -12.23 7.29
CA ARG A 75 -27.59 -10.85 7.76
C ARG A 75 -28.78 -10.12 7.12
N THR A 76 -29.24 -9.08 7.80
CA THR A 76 -30.42 -8.29 7.44
C THR A 76 -30.20 -7.29 6.29
N ARG A 77 -28.95 -7.00 5.92
CA ARG A 77 -28.61 -6.09 4.82
C ARG A 77 -28.52 -6.84 3.51
N ARG A 78 -29.67 -7.15 2.91
CA ARG A 78 -29.76 -7.83 1.63
C ARG A 78 -30.18 -6.88 0.51
N THR A 79 -29.67 -7.11 -0.69
CA THR A 79 -30.27 -6.64 -1.93
C THR A 79 -31.63 -7.32 -2.13
N GLU A 80 -32.47 -6.81 -3.03
CA GLU A 80 -33.84 -7.32 -3.27
C GLU A 80 -33.88 -8.82 -3.63
N ASP A 81 -32.79 -9.33 -4.21
CA ASP A 81 -32.56 -10.72 -4.61
C ASP A 81 -32.01 -11.63 -3.48
N GLY A 82 -31.84 -11.09 -2.26
CA GLY A 82 -31.41 -11.84 -1.09
C GLY A 82 -29.90 -12.00 -0.90
N TYR A 83 -29.08 -11.35 -1.72
CA TYR A 83 -27.61 -11.37 -1.62
C TYR A 83 -27.08 -10.24 -0.74
N ILE A 84 -25.81 -10.37 -0.32
CA ILE A 84 -25.07 -9.34 0.40
C ILE A 84 -23.76 -9.09 -0.33
N LEU A 85 -23.43 -7.82 -0.50
CA LEU A 85 -22.12 -7.38 -0.99
C LEU A 85 -21.15 -7.32 0.18
N TYR A 86 -20.01 -7.98 0.04
CA TYR A 86 -18.95 -7.95 1.03
C TYR A 86 -17.59 -7.73 0.37
N PHE A 87 -16.67 -7.17 1.13
CA PHE A 87 -15.30 -6.93 0.69
C PHE A 87 -14.50 -8.22 0.83
N HIS A 88 -14.13 -8.82 -0.31
CA HIS A 88 -13.20 -9.94 -0.36
C HIS A 88 -11.76 -9.41 -0.44
N LYS A 89 -11.03 -9.53 0.67
CA LYS A 89 -9.63 -9.11 0.77
C LYS A 89 -8.73 -10.00 -0.09
N LEU A 90 -7.99 -9.38 -1.02
CA LEU A 90 -6.96 -10.03 -1.83
C LEU A 90 -5.56 -9.82 -1.26
N ALA A 91 -5.26 -8.60 -0.82
CA ALA A 91 -3.94 -8.25 -0.31
C ALA A 91 -4.08 -7.38 0.94
N GLN A 92 -3.29 -7.67 1.98
CA GLN A 92 -3.39 -6.94 3.24
C GLN A 92 -2.38 -5.82 3.34
N ARG A 93 -2.80 -4.68 3.92
CA ARG A 93 -1.89 -3.61 4.32
C ARG A 93 -0.76 -4.17 5.20
N GLY A 94 0.46 -3.73 4.92
CA GLY A 94 1.67 -4.17 5.62
C GLY A 94 2.25 -5.48 5.11
N ALA A 95 1.57 -6.21 4.22
CA ALA A 95 2.17 -7.36 3.56
C ALA A 95 3.36 -6.92 2.70
N LYS A 96 4.44 -7.68 2.75
CA LYS A 96 5.53 -7.56 1.78
C LYS A 96 5.12 -8.27 0.50
N ALA A 97 5.18 -7.55 -0.61
CA ALA A 97 4.92 -8.07 -1.94
C ALA A 97 6.21 -8.00 -2.76
N ASN A 98 6.65 -9.13 -3.29
CA ASN A 98 7.75 -9.14 -4.25
C ASN A 98 7.36 -8.42 -5.53
N VAL A 99 8.34 -7.99 -6.31
CA VAL A 99 8.09 -7.51 -7.68
C VAL A 99 7.35 -8.61 -8.46
N ASP A 100 6.30 -8.22 -9.17
CA ASP A 100 5.41 -9.09 -9.96
C ASP A 100 4.63 -10.17 -9.17
N GLN A 101 4.63 -10.12 -7.83
CA GLN A 101 3.78 -11.00 -7.03
C GLN A 101 2.31 -10.73 -7.31
N LYS A 102 1.58 -11.79 -7.69
CA LYS A 102 0.13 -11.75 -7.92
C LYS A 102 -0.64 -12.09 -6.65
N PHE A 103 -1.68 -11.30 -6.37
CA PHE A 103 -2.73 -11.65 -5.41
C PHE A 103 -3.98 -12.01 -6.20
N TRP A 104 -4.60 -13.12 -5.86
CA TRP A 104 -5.70 -13.68 -6.64
C TRP A 104 -6.74 -14.36 -5.75
N GLY A 105 -7.91 -14.58 -6.32
CA GLY A 105 -8.99 -15.37 -5.78
C GLY A 105 -9.82 -15.94 -6.93
N GLU A 106 -10.56 -17.00 -6.66
CA GLU A 106 -11.51 -17.57 -7.61
C GLU A 106 -12.90 -17.04 -7.31
N PHE A 107 -13.61 -16.64 -8.36
CA PHE A 107 -14.94 -16.06 -8.27
C PHE A 107 -15.81 -16.64 -9.37
N TYR A 108 -17.07 -16.90 -9.03
CA TYR A 108 -18.03 -17.57 -9.89
C TYR A 108 -19.33 -16.75 -9.94
N PRO A 109 -20.11 -16.85 -11.03
CA PRO A 109 -21.42 -16.23 -11.09
C PRO A 109 -22.30 -16.69 -9.94
N SER A 110 -22.96 -15.73 -9.29
CA SER A 110 -23.86 -16.01 -8.17
C SER A 110 -25.22 -16.54 -8.65
N ARG A 111 -25.55 -16.34 -9.94
CA ARG A 111 -26.80 -16.78 -10.56
C ARG A 111 -26.52 -17.71 -11.75
N PRO A 112 -27.36 -18.72 -12.00
CA PRO A 112 -27.17 -19.64 -13.12
C PRO A 112 -27.21 -18.98 -14.51
N ASP A 113 -27.95 -17.88 -14.64
CA ASP A 113 -28.19 -17.13 -15.88
C ASP A 113 -27.28 -15.88 -16.01
N GLN A 114 -26.34 -15.68 -15.09
CA GLN A 114 -25.47 -14.52 -15.11
C GLN A 114 -24.35 -14.66 -16.15
N GLU A 115 -24.43 -13.86 -17.21
CA GLU A 115 -23.46 -13.85 -18.32
C GLU A 115 -22.27 -12.90 -18.09
N ILE A 116 -22.41 -11.92 -17.19
CA ILE A 116 -21.41 -10.86 -16.94
C ILE A 116 -21.01 -10.85 -15.47
N LEU A 117 -19.72 -10.76 -15.20
CA LEU A 117 -19.17 -10.57 -13.85
C LEU A 117 -18.39 -9.26 -13.77
N ASN A 118 -18.82 -8.36 -12.88
CA ASN A 118 -18.16 -7.09 -12.66
C ASN A 118 -17.31 -7.15 -11.38
N PHE A 119 -16.05 -6.72 -11.48
CA PHE A 119 -15.17 -6.59 -10.31
C PHE A 119 -14.93 -5.13 -10.00
N CYS A 120 -15.54 -4.65 -8.93
CA CYS A 120 -15.19 -3.37 -8.34
C CYS A 120 -14.00 -3.57 -7.39
N ILE A 121 -12.88 -2.92 -7.67
CA ILE A 121 -11.66 -2.98 -6.85
C ILE A 121 -11.68 -1.86 -5.83
N TYR A 122 -11.53 -2.21 -4.55
CA TYR A 122 -11.52 -1.26 -3.43
C TYR A 122 -10.21 -1.33 -2.65
N TYR A 123 -9.90 -0.26 -1.93
CA TYR A 123 -8.77 -0.20 -1.01
C TYR A 123 -9.14 0.50 0.31
N THR A 124 -8.50 0.08 1.41
CA THR A 124 -8.79 0.61 2.74
C THR A 124 -7.58 0.57 3.67
N LYS A 125 -7.57 1.41 4.72
CA LYS A 125 -6.53 1.39 5.78
C LYS A 125 -6.75 0.25 6.78
N ARG A 126 -7.96 -0.32 6.83
CA ARG A 126 -8.34 -1.39 7.78
C ARG A 126 -7.69 -2.72 7.40
N HIS A 127 -7.32 -3.52 8.40
CA HIS A 127 -6.76 -4.86 8.18
C HIS A 127 -7.85 -5.93 8.02
N ASP A 128 -9.01 -5.69 8.63
CA ASP A 128 -10.14 -6.60 8.81
C ASP A 128 -11.42 -6.06 8.15
N ALA A 129 -11.28 -5.37 7.01
CA ALA A 129 -12.43 -4.91 6.25
C ALA A 129 -13.27 -6.10 5.78
N LYS A 130 -14.59 -5.97 5.96
CA LYS A 130 -15.60 -7.00 5.60
C LYS A 130 -16.68 -6.45 4.67
N PHE A 131 -16.90 -5.13 4.68
CA PHE A 131 -17.90 -4.40 3.90
C PHE A 131 -17.28 -3.07 3.49
#